data_AF-A0A010ZRP6-F1
#
_entry.id   AF-A0A010ZRP6-F1
#
_cell.length_a   1.000
_cell.length_b   1.000
_cell.length_c   1.000
_cell.angle_alpha   90.00
_cell.angle_beta   90.00
_cell.angle_gamma   90.00
#
_symmetry.space_group_name_H-M   'P 1'
#
loop_
_entity.id
_entity.type
_entity.pdbx_description
1 polymer ?
#
loop_
_entity_poly.entity_id
_entity_poly.type
_entity_poly.pdbx_seq_one_letter_code
_entity_poly.pdbx_strand_id
1 'polypeptide(L)'
;MPSSVLLALVVAAGVLILMPALAHRYDTALRGQAELRASSMRVLPRERRRRTVPSGGPVRPPTSLVVPAAVKTAQGVSADGRDLTAVRASLVREALQESGTSRGRVRVRRPANVDRPTSAVPVSAVPVSAPAASPVSVVPAPRTAPAVVSAAAVRRAAELQRARRRRLVLVLALLVAGQAVAGLFFGASFWIGAVVSAVVAVGLLGRLRAVAAQRQQREAKERQAQVLIARARQHRAEAFVRRALRQVPAGAEREAWLGPEAVHQAAGWLSLSRAERERPARDVVRVLAAAGREVYLAADGSWAVRPVSRPAARTRDAAGATPAARRQARAAGAALPKVVNG
;
A
#
# COMPACT_ATOMS: atom_id res chain seq x y z
N MET A 1 52.57 -3.05 40.74
CA MET A 1 52.10 -3.42 39.39
C MET A 1 52.77 -2.52 38.36
N PRO A 2 53.24 -3.04 37.22
CA PRO A 2 53.89 -2.23 36.19
C PRO A 2 52.89 -1.22 35.59
N SER A 3 53.33 0.02 35.39
CA SER A 3 52.53 1.15 34.91
C SER A 3 51.83 0.88 33.56
N SER A 4 52.42 0.02 32.72
CA SER A 4 51.84 -0.44 31.45
C SER A 4 50.51 -1.18 31.63
N VAL A 5 50.33 -1.93 32.72
CA VAL A 5 49.09 -2.66 33.00
C VAL A 5 47.97 -1.71 33.42
N LEU A 6 48.28 -0.68 34.20
CA LEU A 6 47.31 0.36 34.56
C LEU A 6 46.84 1.14 33.33
N LEU A 7 47.77 1.47 32.43
CA LEU A 7 47.45 2.21 31.21
C LEU A 7 46.60 1.38 30.25
N ALA A 8 46.90 0.08 30.10
CA ALA A 8 46.07 -0.85 29.33
C ALA A 8 44.64 -0.97 29.90
N LEU A 9 44.49 -1.03 31.23
CA LEU A 9 43.18 -1.10 31.88
C LEU A 9 42.37 0.19 31.70
N VAL A 10 43.02 1.36 31.78
CA VAL A 10 42.36 2.65 31.55
C VAL A 10 41.88 2.78 30.10
N VAL A 11 42.71 2.38 29.14
CA VAL A 11 42.33 2.40 27.72
C VAL A 11 41.19 1.42 27.44
N ALA A 12 41.28 0.20 27.96
CA ALA A 12 40.22 -0.81 27.81
C ALA A 12 38.89 -0.34 28.42
N ALA A 13 38.92 0.26 29.61
CA ALA A 13 37.74 0.83 30.26
C ALA A 13 37.15 1.99 29.45
N GLY A 14 38.00 2.88 28.91
CA GLY A 14 37.57 3.98 28.05
C GLY A 14 36.85 3.50 26.78
N VAL A 15 37.37 2.46 26.13
CA VAL A 15 36.73 1.87 24.93
C VAL A 15 35.40 1.21 25.27
N LEU A 16 35.32 0.52 26.41
CA LEU A 16 34.10 -0.16 26.86
C LEU A 16 32.96 0.83 27.18
N ILE A 17 33.30 1.98 27.76
CA ILE A 17 32.34 3.08 28.02
C ILE A 17 31.86 3.72 26.71
N LEU A 18 32.72 3.79 25.68
CA LEU A 18 32.36 4.41 24.40
C LEU A 18 31.56 3.48 23.47
N MET A 19 31.63 2.17 23.70
CA MET A 19 31.01 1.17 22.81
C MET A 19 29.49 1.33 22.62
N PRO A 20 28.67 1.63 23.66
CA PRO A 20 27.24 1.86 23.51
C PRO A 20 26.91 3.08 22.63
N ALA A 21 27.73 4.14 22.72
CA ALA A 21 27.55 5.34 21.91
C ALA A 21 27.86 5.08 20.42
N LEU A 22 28.89 4.26 20.15
CA LEU A 22 29.23 3.80 18.82
C LEU A 22 28.15 2.88 18.24
N ALA A 23 27.65 1.94 19.06
CA ALA A 23 26.56 1.04 18.67
C ALA A 23 25.29 1.81 18.33
N HIS A 24 24.93 2.84 19.10
CA HIS A 24 23.76 3.67 18.81
C HIS A 24 23.88 4.45 17.50
N ARG A 25 25.05 4.99 17.16
CA ARG A 25 25.26 5.68 15.87
C ARG A 25 25.21 4.74 14.68
N TYR A 26 25.72 3.52 14.84
CA TYR A 26 25.63 2.51 13.77
C TYR A 26 24.20 2.01 13.58
N ASP A 27 23.46 1.81 14.67
CA ASP A 27 22.07 1.37 14.61
C ASP A 27 21.16 2.44 13.99
N THR A 28 21.38 3.74 14.25
CA THR A 28 20.59 4.80 13.61
C THR A 28 20.88 4.92 12.12
N ALA A 29 22.13 4.71 11.69
CA ALA A 29 22.47 4.66 10.27
C ALA A 29 21.83 3.45 9.56
N LEU A 30 21.86 2.27 10.20
CA LEU A 30 21.21 1.06 9.68
C LEU A 30 19.69 1.19 9.66
N ARG A 31 19.09 1.85 10.67
CA ARG A 31 17.66 2.17 10.69
C ARG A 31 17.29 3.19 9.63
N GLY A 32 18.09 4.24 9.45
CA GLY A 32 17.89 5.23 8.40
C GLY A 32 17.95 4.61 7.01
N GLN A 33 18.90 3.70 6.76
CA GLN A 33 18.97 2.95 5.50
C GLN A 33 17.79 1.98 5.34
N ALA A 34 17.34 1.32 6.40
CA ALA A 34 16.18 0.45 6.37
C ALA A 34 14.88 1.25 6.11
N GLU A 35 14.74 2.42 6.72
CA GLU A 35 13.63 3.35 6.51
C GLU A 35 13.66 3.97 5.11
N LEU A 36 14.82 4.27 4.55
CA LEU A 36 14.96 4.72 3.16
C LEU A 36 14.61 3.61 2.17
N ARG A 37 15.01 2.35 2.42
CA ARG A 37 14.58 1.19 1.62
C ARG A 37 13.07 0.93 1.74
N ALA A 38 12.51 1.10 2.94
CA ALA A 38 11.06 0.96 3.15
C ALA A 38 10.26 2.14 2.56
N SER A 39 10.80 3.36 2.60
CA SER A 39 10.14 4.58 2.11
C SER A 39 10.28 4.78 0.61
N SER A 40 11.38 4.33 -0.01
CA SER A 40 11.51 4.25 -1.47
C SER A 40 10.48 3.30 -2.08
N MET A 41 10.04 2.27 -1.35
CA MET A 41 8.92 1.40 -1.73
C MET A 41 7.54 2.04 -1.51
N ARG A 42 7.43 3.11 -0.71
CA ARG A 42 6.19 3.87 -0.48
C ARG A 42 6.11 5.19 -1.23
N VAL A 43 6.98 5.41 -2.23
CA VAL A 43 6.69 6.36 -3.29
C VAL A 43 5.61 5.74 -4.16
N LEU A 44 4.37 5.72 -3.66
CA LEU A 44 3.20 5.71 -4.50
C LEU A 44 3.46 6.82 -5.53
N PRO A 45 3.54 6.51 -6.84
CA PRO A 45 3.64 7.55 -7.83
C PRO A 45 2.47 8.49 -7.55
N ARG A 46 2.81 9.69 -7.08
CA ARG A 46 1.85 10.76 -6.86
C ARG A 46 1.53 11.25 -8.26
N GLU A 47 0.78 10.43 -8.98
CA GLU A 47 0.16 10.81 -10.22
C GLU A 47 -0.67 12.02 -9.85
N ARG A 48 -0.15 13.20 -10.23
CA ARG A 48 -0.80 14.48 -9.98
C ARG A 48 -2.15 14.34 -10.64
N ARG A 49 -3.17 14.01 -9.83
CA ARG A 49 -4.57 14.17 -10.21
C ARG A 49 -4.64 15.57 -10.76
N ARG A 50 -4.81 15.68 -12.07
CA ARG A 50 -5.10 16.93 -12.73
C ARG A 50 -6.27 17.50 -11.95
N ARG A 51 -6.03 18.59 -11.23
CA ARG A 51 -7.11 19.41 -10.71
C ARG A 51 -7.91 19.78 -11.94
N THR A 52 -9.04 19.13 -12.15
CA THR A 52 -10.15 19.68 -12.93
C THR A 52 -10.67 20.85 -12.09
N VAL A 53 -9.92 21.96 -12.13
CA VAL A 53 -10.53 23.26 -11.91
C VAL A 53 -11.54 23.40 -13.05
N PRO A 54 -12.79 23.79 -12.78
CA PRO A 54 -13.71 24.24 -13.83
C PRO A 54 -13.18 25.56 -14.38
N SER A 55 -12.07 25.51 -15.14
CA SER A 55 -11.68 26.59 -16.01
C SER A 55 -12.51 26.48 -17.27
N GLY A 56 -13.21 27.57 -17.61
CA GLY A 56 -13.92 27.74 -18.87
C GLY A 56 -13.10 27.20 -20.04
N GLY A 57 -13.79 26.49 -20.92
CA GLY A 57 -13.18 25.69 -21.96
C GLY A 57 -12.23 26.48 -22.87
N PRO A 58 -11.25 25.80 -23.48
CA PRO A 58 -10.45 26.40 -24.53
C PRO A 58 -11.34 26.75 -25.72
N VAL A 59 -11.47 28.05 -25.99
CA VAL A 59 -12.00 28.62 -27.23
C VAL A 59 -10.98 28.37 -28.34
N ARG A 60 -11.00 27.16 -28.92
CA ARG A 60 -10.60 26.78 -30.29
C ARG A 60 -10.40 25.28 -30.35
N PRO A 61 -11.29 24.50 -31.00
CA PRO A 61 -10.98 23.12 -31.32
C PRO A 61 -9.85 23.08 -32.37
N PRO A 62 -8.85 22.20 -32.23
CA PRO A 62 -7.90 21.96 -33.32
C PRO A 62 -8.64 21.28 -34.47
N THR A 63 -8.48 21.87 -35.64
CA THR A 63 -8.88 21.33 -36.94
C THR A 63 -8.36 19.89 -37.06
N SER A 64 -9.28 18.93 -37.13
CA SER A 64 -8.95 17.52 -37.38
C SER A 64 -8.36 17.41 -38.79
N LEU A 65 -7.05 17.16 -38.88
CA LEU A 65 -6.43 16.66 -40.10
C LEU A 65 -6.94 15.24 -40.35
N VAL A 66 -7.75 15.12 -41.39
CA VAL A 66 -8.15 13.85 -42.00
C VAL A 66 -6.89 13.16 -42.53
N VAL A 67 -6.46 12.09 -41.87
CA VAL A 67 -5.50 11.14 -42.42
C VAL A 67 -6.30 10.10 -43.21
N PRO A 68 -6.10 9.95 -44.53
CA PRO A 68 -6.82 8.95 -45.31
C PRO A 68 -6.41 7.54 -44.89
N ALA A 69 -7.42 6.72 -44.62
CA ALA A 69 -7.31 5.28 -44.44
C ALA A 69 -6.92 4.62 -45.76
N ALA A 70 -5.67 4.19 -45.88
CA ALA A 70 -5.24 3.27 -46.94
C ALA A 70 -3.97 2.52 -46.52
N VAL A 71 -4.10 1.57 -45.58
CA VAL A 71 -3.20 0.40 -45.56
C VAL A 71 -4.04 -0.84 -45.27
N LYS A 72 -4.52 -1.43 -46.35
CA LYS A 72 -4.98 -2.81 -46.45
C LYS A 72 -3.74 -3.69 -46.23
N THR A 73 -3.59 -4.29 -45.05
CA THR A 73 -2.67 -5.43 -44.89
C THR A 73 -3.48 -6.67 -44.60
N ALA A 74 -3.32 -7.60 -45.52
CA ALA A 74 -4.03 -8.85 -45.65
C ALA A 74 -3.94 -9.70 -44.38
N GLN A 75 -5.09 -10.27 -44.01
CA GLN A 75 -5.12 -11.63 -43.49
C GLN A 75 -4.39 -12.53 -44.49
N GLY A 76 -3.19 -12.98 -44.09
CA GLY A 76 -2.51 -14.11 -44.70
C GLY A 76 -2.48 -15.25 -43.69
N VAL A 77 -3.46 -16.15 -43.81
CA VAL A 77 -3.35 -17.51 -43.27
C VAL A 77 -2.21 -18.17 -44.04
N SER A 78 -1.10 -18.48 -43.36
CA SER A 78 -0.06 -19.33 -43.92
C SER A 78 -0.41 -20.79 -43.60
N ALA A 79 -0.49 -21.61 -44.64
CA ALA A 79 -0.89 -23.01 -44.58
C ALA A 79 0.24 -23.98 -44.18
N ASP A 80 1.40 -23.47 -43.74
CA ASP A 80 2.51 -24.30 -43.27
C ASP A 80 2.78 -24.02 -41.79
N GLY A 81 2.30 -24.91 -40.92
CA GLY A 81 2.43 -24.82 -39.47
C GLY A 81 3.88 -24.81 -38.98
N ARG A 82 4.48 -23.61 -38.92
CA ARG A 82 5.77 -23.37 -38.25
C ARG A 82 5.70 -22.11 -37.37
N ASP A 83 6.06 -22.32 -36.11
CA ASP A 83 6.07 -21.34 -35.03
C ASP A 83 7.03 -20.17 -35.29
N LEU A 84 6.49 -18.96 -35.43
CA LEU A 84 7.25 -17.71 -35.60
C LEU A 84 7.67 -17.05 -34.26
N THR A 85 7.57 -17.77 -33.14
CA THR A 85 7.99 -17.25 -31.82
C THR A 85 9.51 -17.34 -31.59
N ALA A 86 10.23 -18.15 -32.38
CA ALA A 86 11.68 -18.35 -32.20
C ALA A 86 12.56 -17.27 -32.87
N VAL A 87 12.10 -16.62 -33.95
CA VAL A 87 12.91 -15.62 -34.69
C VAL A 87 12.97 -14.27 -33.98
N ARG A 88 12.05 -14.00 -33.03
CA ARG A 88 12.02 -12.74 -32.28
C ARG A 88 13.04 -12.71 -31.12
N ALA A 89 13.59 -13.85 -30.72
CA ALA A 89 14.52 -13.96 -29.61
C ALA A 89 16.00 -13.77 -30.03
N SER A 90 16.34 -13.92 -31.31
CA SER A 90 17.72 -13.77 -31.79
C SER A 90 18.13 -12.32 -32.05
N LEU A 91 17.21 -11.47 -32.53
CA LEU A 91 17.52 -10.06 -32.86
C LEU A 91 17.72 -9.13 -31.64
N VAL A 92 17.33 -9.55 -30.43
CA VAL A 92 17.50 -8.75 -29.21
C VAL A 92 18.85 -9.04 -28.52
N ARG A 93 19.51 -10.15 -28.85
CA ARG A 93 20.78 -10.54 -28.22
C ARG A 93 22.01 -9.86 -28.83
N GLU A 94 21.89 -9.34 -30.05
CA GLU A 94 23.01 -8.75 -30.79
C GLU A 94 23.17 -7.24 -30.52
N ALA A 95 22.11 -6.55 -30.07
CA ALA A 95 22.15 -5.12 -29.77
C ALA A 95 22.70 -4.75 -28.37
N LEU A 96 23.09 -5.73 -27.55
CA LEU A 96 23.55 -5.52 -26.16
C LEU A 96 25.05 -5.82 -25.94
N GLN A 97 25.80 -6.11 -27.01
CA GLN A 97 27.23 -6.43 -26.93
C GLN A 97 28.16 -5.31 -27.45
N GLU A 98 27.65 -4.26 -28.09
CA GLU A 98 28.42 -3.09 -28.55
C GLU A 98 28.16 -1.82 -27.71
N SER A 99 28.51 -1.84 -26.43
CA SER A 99 28.56 -0.61 -25.63
C SER A 99 29.64 -0.69 -24.56
N GLY A 100 30.85 -1.06 -25.00
CA GLY A 100 32.08 -0.87 -24.26
C GLY A 100 32.75 0.45 -24.66
N THR A 101 33.21 1.20 -23.67
CA THR A 101 34.08 2.39 -23.75
C THR A 101 33.41 3.73 -24.04
N SER A 102 33.19 4.52 -22.98
CA SER A 102 33.70 5.90 -22.94
C SER A 102 33.65 6.46 -21.52
N ARG A 103 34.84 6.70 -20.96
CA ARG A 103 35.05 7.48 -19.73
C ARG A 103 34.89 8.96 -20.08
N GLY A 104 33.81 9.59 -19.64
CA GLY A 104 33.60 11.04 -19.73
C GLY A 104 33.33 11.65 -18.36
N ARG A 105 34.37 12.15 -17.70
CA ARG A 105 34.32 12.85 -16.42
C ARG A 105 33.78 14.27 -16.63
N VAL A 106 32.50 14.53 -16.33
CA VAL A 106 31.91 15.88 -16.41
C VAL A 106 31.82 16.52 -15.02
N ARG A 107 32.66 17.54 -14.81
CA ARG A 107 32.61 18.47 -13.67
C ARG A 107 31.35 19.34 -13.76
N VAL A 108 30.49 19.27 -12.75
CA VAL A 108 29.40 20.25 -12.57
C VAL A 108 29.95 21.42 -11.75
N ARG A 109 30.15 22.55 -12.41
CA ARG A 109 30.54 23.84 -11.82
C ARG A 109 29.26 24.52 -11.30
N ARG A 110 29.24 24.81 -10.00
CA ARG A 110 28.22 25.58 -9.29
C ARG A 110 28.45 27.07 -9.55
N PRO A 111 27.48 27.84 -10.09
CA PRO A 111 27.50 29.29 -9.93
C PRO A 111 26.65 29.73 -8.74
N ALA A 112 27.19 30.74 -8.07
CA ALA A 112 26.65 31.37 -6.89
C ALA A 112 25.43 32.23 -7.22
N ASN A 113 24.53 32.25 -6.25
CA ASN A 113 23.37 33.10 -6.13
C ASN A 113 23.83 34.52 -5.73
N VAL A 114 23.49 35.54 -6.50
CA VAL A 114 23.60 36.96 -6.09
C VAL A 114 22.32 37.68 -6.51
N ASP A 115 21.75 38.37 -5.53
CA ASP A 115 20.55 39.19 -5.58
C ASP A 115 20.71 40.44 -6.47
N ARG A 116 19.67 40.79 -7.26
CA ARG A 116 19.06 42.13 -7.23
C ARG A 116 17.76 42.23 -8.06
N PRO A 117 16.85 43.18 -7.71
CA PRO A 117 15.48 43.24 -8.21
C PRO A 117 15.22 44.35 -9.25
N THR A 118 13.99 44.31 -9.78
CA THR A 118 13.21 45.39 -10.44
C THR A 118 13.80 46.05 -11.69
N SER A 119 13.20 45.79 -12.86
CA SER A 119 12.41 46.80 -13.58
C SER A 119 11.66 46.20 -14.77
N ALA A 120 10.52 46.80 -15.09
CA ALA A 120 9.56 46.40 -16.11
C ALA A 120 9.98 46.88 -17.52
N VAL A 121 9.83 46.02 -18.53
CA VAL A 121 9.61 46.39 -19.95
C VAL A 121 8.82 45.24 -20.63
N PRO A 122 7.74 45.52 -21.37
CA PRO A 122 7.09 44.51 -22.22
C PRO A 122 7.79 44.45 -23.57
N VAL A 123 8.31 43.28 -23.95
CA VAL A 123 8.87 43.04 -25.29
C VAL A 123 8.17 41.85 -25.92
N SER A 124 7.47 42.14 -27.02
CA SER A 124 7.00 41.17 -28.00
C SER A 124 8.18 40.36 -28.55
N ALA A 125 8.16 39.04 -28.39
CA ALA A 125 9.09 38.16 -29.09
C ALA A 125 8.43 36.82 -29.45
N VAL A 126 8.21 36.66 -30.76
CA VAL A 126 8.48 35.50 -31.63
C VAL A 126 8.26 34.09 -31.05
N PRO A 127 7.41 33.24 -31.67
CA PRO A 127 7.27 31.84 -31.27
C PRO A 127 8.54 31.05 -31.62
N VAL A 128 9.35 30.73 -30.61
CA VAL A 128 10.41 29.73 -30.73
C VAL A 128 9.74 28.36 -30.84
N SER A 129 9.96 27.71 -31.98
CA SER A 129 9.56 26.32 -32.23
C SER A 129 10.22 25.42 -31.20
N ALA A 130 9.43 24.92 -30.25
CA ALA A 130 9.88 23.92 -29.29
C ALA A 130 10.13 22.59 -30.04
N PRO A 131 11.28 21.93 -29.85
CA PRO A 131 11.53 20.63 -30.44
C PRO A 131 10.51 19.63 -29.88
N ALA A 132 9.83 18.94 -30.79
CA ALA A 132 8.85 17.90 -30.49
C ALA A 132 9.47 16.85 -29.55
N ALA A 133 9.11 16.91 -28.27
CA ALA A 133 9.49 15.92 -27.29
C ALA A 133 8.88 14.58 -27.72
N SER A 134 9.74 13.66 -28.15
CA SER A 134 9.36 12.29 -28.47
C SER A 134 8.64 11.68 -27.27
N PRO A 135 7.45 11.09 -27.44
CA PRO A 135 6.74 10.44 -26.35
C PRO A 135 7.58 9.26 -25.88
N VAL A 136 8.24 9.42 -24.73
CA VAL A 136 8.92 8.32 -24.04
C VAL A 136 7.84 7.31 -23.66
N SER A 137 7.80 6.21 -24.41
CA SER A 137 6.98 5.04 -24.13
C SER A 137 7.48 4.41 -22.83
N VAL A 138 6.94 4.89 -21.71
CA VAL A 138 7.15 4.26 -20.40
C VAL A 138 6.41 2.93 -20.43
N VAL A 139 7.13 1.86 -20.79
CA VAL A 139 6.66 0.49 -20.62
C VAL A 139 6.33 0.31 -19.13
N PRO A 140 5.06 0.04 -18.76
CA PRO A 140 4.70 -0.12 -17.37
C PRO A 140 5.48 -1.30 -16.81
N ALA A 141 6.37 -1.03 -15.85
CA ALA A 141 7.11 -2.07 -15.16
C ALA A 141 6.11 -3.09 -14.59
N PRO A 142 6.35 -4.40 -14.80
CA PRO A 142 5.45 -5.43 -14.32
C PRO A 142 5.28 -5.24 -12.81
N ARG A 143 4.04 -5.00 -12.39
CA ARG A 143 3.67 -4.90 -10.98
C ARG A 143 3.96 -6.27 -10.35
N THR A 144 5.14 -6.43 -9.78
CA THR A 144 5.47 -7.55 -8.90
C THR A 144 4.48 -7.49 -7.75
N ALA A 145 3.50 -8.39 -7.78
CA ALA A 145 2.54 -8.55 -6.71
C ALA A 145 3.34 -8.74 -5.39
N PRO A 146 2.96 -8.05 -4.30
CA PRO A 146 3.65 -8.20 -3.03
C PRO A 146 3.65 -9.68 -2.68
N ALA A 147 4.85 -10.27 -2.58
CA ALA A 147 5.01 -11.67 -2.23
C ALA A 147 4.34 -11.88 -0.87
N VAL A 148 3.19 -12.56 -0.86
CA VAL A 148 2.47 -12.90 0.36
C VAL A 148 3.33 -13.90 1.10
N VAL A 149 4.15 -13.41 2.02
CA VAL A 149 4.99 -14.26 2.86
C VAL A 149 4.06 -15.14 3.68
N SER A 150 4.11 -16.45 3.43
CA SER A 150 3.24 -17.40 4.10
C SER A 150 3.42 -17.34 5.62
N ALA A 151 2.33 -17.42 6.37
CA ALA A 151 2.37 -17.39 7.84
C ALA A 151 3.29 -18.49 8.42
N ALA A 152 3.45 -19.60 7.70
CA ALA A 152 4.38 -20.67 8.04
C ALA A 152 5.87 -20.23 7.94
N ALA A 153 6.24 -19.46 6.92
CA ALA A 153 7.60 -18.94 6.77
C ALA A 153 7.97 -17.97 7.91
N VAL A 154 7.01 -17.15 8.36
CA VAL A 154 7.20 -16.23 9.51
C VAL A 154 7.43 -17.02 10.81
N ARG A 155 6.67 -18.11 11.04
CA ARG A 155 6.85 -18.96 12.22
C ARG A 155 8.22 -19.65 12.24
N ARG A 156 8.65 -20.22 11.09
CA ARG A 156 9.98 -20.85 10.96
C ARG A 156 11.11 -19.86 11.19
N ALA A 157 10.99 -18.63 10.66
CA ALA A 157 11.99 -17.59 10.90
C ALA A 157 12.09 -17.20 12.38
N ALA A 158 10.96 -17.11 13.08
CA ALA A 158 10.93 -16.82 14.51
C ALA A 158 11.56 -17.94 15.36
N GLU A 159 11.33 -19.20 15.00
CA GLU A 159 11.96 -20.35 15.67
C GLU A 159 13.48 -20.37 15.47
N LEU A 160 13.95 -20.11 14.25
CA LEU A 160 15.38 -20.01 13.96
C LEU A 160 16.06 -18.87 14.73
N GLN A 161 15.38 -17.73 14.90
CA GLN A 161 15.89 -16.64 15.75
C GLN A 161 15.99 -17.03 17.23
N ARG A 162 15.02 -17.79 17.75
CA ARG A 162 15.07 -18.28 19.15
C ARG A 162 16.23 -19.25 19.35
N ALA A 163 16.49 -20.14 18.41
CA ALA A 163 17.62 -21.07 18.46
C ALA A 163 18.98 -20.34 18.47
N ARG A 164 19.15 -19.30 17.64
CA ARG A 164 20.37 -18.47 17.63
C ARG A 164 20.58 -17.70 18.94
N ARG A 165 19.50 -17.17 19.54
CA ARG A 165 19.57 -16.50 20.84
C ARG A 165 20.01 -17.43 21.96
N ARG A 166 19.52 -18.68 21.98
CA ARG A 166 19.95 -19.68 22.98
C ARG A 166 21.44 -19.99 22.87
N ARG A 167 21.96 -20.14 21.65
CA ARG A 167 23.41 -20.38 21.44
C ARG A 167 24.26 -19.20 21.91
N LEU A 168 23.87 -17.97 21.58
CA LEU A 168 24.55 -16.78 22.06
C LEU A 168 24.54 -16.67 23.59
N VAL A 169 23.40 -16.98 24.23
CA VAL A 169 23.29 -16.99 25.69
C VAL A 169 24.19 -18.05 26.31
N LEU A 170 24.26 -19.25 25.74
CA LEU A 170 25.16 -20.31 26.23
C LEU A 170 26.63 -19.92 26.07
N VAL A 171 27.02 -19.35 24.93
CA VAL A 171 28.39 -18.86 24.71
C VAL A 171 28.73 -17.76 25.69
N LEU A 172 27.81 -16.81 25.92
CA LEU A 172 28.02 -15.75 26.90
C LEU A 172 28.11 -16.29 28.33
N ALA A 173 27.27 -17.27 28.68
CA ALA A 173 27.29 -17.92 29.99
C ALA A 173 28.60 -18.69 30.21
N LEU A 174 29.08 -19.42 29.20
CA LEU A 174 30.39 -20.09 29.23
C LEU A 174 31.54 -19.10 29.36
N LEU A 175 31.46 -17.97 28.66
CA LEU A 175 32.47 -16.91 28.77
C LEU A 175 32.51 -16.31 30.18
N VAL A 176 31.34 -16.03 30.77
CA VAL A 176 31.22 -15.54 32.14
C VAL A 176 31.71 -16.58 33.15
N ALA A 177 31.37 -17.86 32.96
CA ALA A 177 31.87 -18.95 33.80
C ALA A 177 33.40 -19.08 33.71
N GLY A 178 33.97 -18.97 32.51
CA GLY A 178 35.41 -18.96 32.30
C GLY A 178 36.09 -17.77 32.97
N GLN A 179 35.49 -16.58 32.91
CA GLN A 179 35.98 -15.40 33.65
C GLN A 179 35.88 -15.57 35.17
N ALA A 180 34.85 -16.25 35.68
CA ALA A 180 34.72 -16.54 37.11
C ALA A 180 35.81 -17.52 37.58
N VAL A 181 36.12 -18.55 36.78
CA VAL A 181 37.22 -19.48 37.06
C VAL A 181 38.56 -18.75 37.03
N ALA A 182 38.83 -17.95 36.00
CA ALA A 182 40.04 -17.14 35.94
C ALA A 182 40.12 -16.16 37.13
N GLY A 183 39.00 -15.54 37.50
CA GLY A 183 38.86 -14.65 38.63
C GLY A 183 39.16 -15.28 39.99
N LEU A 184 38.90 -16.57 40.14
CA LEU A 184 39.24 -17.34 41.33
C LEU A 184 40.76 -17.38 41.57
N PHE A 185 41.57 -17.21 40.52
CA PHE A 185 43.03 -17.15 40.59
C PHE A 185 43.61 -15.73 40.72
N PHE A 186 42.83 -14.68 40.46
CA PHE A 186 43.27 -13.28 40.61
C PHE A 186 42.69 -12.69 41.91
N GLY A 187 43.54 -12.20 42.83
CA GLY A 187 43.20 -11.88 44.23
C GLY A 187 42.02 -10.92 44.49
N ALA A 188 41.72 -10.67 45.77
CA ALA A 188 40.49 -10.04 46.29
C ALA A 188 39.98 -8.77 45.56
N SER A 189 40.87 -7.95 44.98
CA SER A 189 40.49 -6.77 44.20
C SER A 189 39.68 -7.10 42.92
N PHE A 190 39.86 -8.30 42.36
CA PHE A 190 39.09 -8.77 41.20
C PHE A 190 37.61 -8.98 41.55
N TRP A 191 37.33 -9.56 42.71
CA TRP A 191 35.96 -9.89 43.14
C TRP A 191 35.09 -8.64 43.34
N ILE A 192 35.67 -7.56 43.84
CA ILE A 192 34.95 -6.28 43.98
C ILE A 192 34.54 -5.75 42.59
N GLY A 193 35.45 -5.79 41.61
CA GLY A 193 35.15 -5.40 40.23
C GLY A 193 34.10 -6.30 39.57
N ALA A 194 34.16 -7.61 39.82
CA ALA A 194 33.21 -8.57 39.29
C ALA A 194 31.79 -8.33 39.83
N VAL A 195 31.63 -8.07 41.13
CA VAL A 195 30.32 -7.76 41.74
C VAL A 195 29.74 -6.46 41.18
N VAL A 196 30.54 -5.41 41.08
CA VAL A 196 30.09 -4.12 40.51
C VAL A 196 29.66 -4.30 39.05
N SER A 197 30.45 -5.02 38.25
CA SER A 197 30.11 -5.31 36.85
C SER A 197 28.82 -6.14 36.73
N ALA A 198 28.65 -7.15 37.59
CA ALA A 198 27.44 -7.97 37.63
C ALA A 198 26.20 -7.14 37.98
N VAL A 199 26.28 -6.25 38.97
CA VAL A 199 25.17 -5.35 39.34
C VAL A 199 24.79 -4.43 38.19
N VAL A 200 25.78 -3.82 37.52
CA VAL A 200 25.55 -2.96 36.35
C VAL A 200 24.93 -3.75 35.20
N ALA A 201 25.41 -4.97 34.93
CA ALA A 201 24.88 -5.84 33.89
C ALA A 201 23.42 -6.23 34.16
N VAL A 202 23.08 -6.60 35.41
CA VAL A 202 21.71 -6.92 35.82
C VAL A 202 20.80 -5.70 35.67
N GLY A 203 21.25 -4.52 36.09
CA GLY A 203 20.51 -3.26 35.92
C GLY A 203 20.24 -2.93 34.45
N LEU A 204 21.25 -3.07 33.59
CA LEU A 204 21.11 -2.88 32.14
C LEU A 204 20.11 -3.87 31.54
N LEU A 205 20.19 -5.15 31.92
CA LEU A 205 19.29 -6.19 31.43
C LEU A 205 17.84 -5.92 31.87
N GLY A 206 17.63 -5.44 33.10
CA GLY A 206 16.33 -5.00 33.61
C GLY A 206 15.75 -3.86 32.77
N ARG A 207 16.55 -2.83 32.47
CA ARG A 207 16.14 -1.71 31.62
C ARG A 207 15.77 -2.17 30.21
N LEU A 208 16.56 -3.07 29.60
CA LEU A 208 16.26 -3.63 28.28
C LEU A 208 14.96 -4.44 28.28
N ARG A 209 14.69 -5.22 29.34
CA ARG A 209 13.43 -5.95 29.50
C ARG A 209 12.25 -5.01 29.67
N ALA A 210 12.39 -3.92 30.43
CA ALA A 210 11.34 -2.92 30.59
C ALA A 210 10.97 -2.27 29.25
N VAL A 211 11.96 -1.92 28.42
CA VAL A 211 11.73 -1.36 27.07
C VAL A 211 11.05 -2.39 26.16
N ALA A 212 11.43 -3.66 26.24
CA ALA A 212 10.79 -4.73 25.46
C ALA A 212 9.34 -4.95 25.90
N ALA A 213 9.06 -4.96 27.21
CA ALA A 213 7.71 -5.09 27.76
C ALA A 213 6.82 -3.92 27.34
N GLN A 214 7.33 -2.69 27.33
CA GLN A 214 6.59 -1.52 26.84
C GLN A 214 6.20 -1.65 25.36
N ARG A 215 7.07 -2.21 24.51
CA ARG A 215 6.74 -2.47 23.10
C ARG A 215 5.64 -3.51 22.97
N GLN A 216 5.72 -4.60 23.72
CA GLN A 216 4.69 -5.63 23.74
C GLN A 216 3.34 -5.08 24.21
N GLN A 217 3.33 -4.20 25.22
CA GLN A 217 2.11 -3.55 25.68
C GLN A 217 1.50 -2.64 24.62
N ARG A 218 2.30 -1.89 23.85
CA ARG A 218 1.81 -1.07 22.74
C ARG A 218 1.16 -1.93 21.65
N GLU A 219 1.83 -3.01 21.25
CA GLU A 219 1.27 -3.95 20.27
C GLU A 219 -0.02 -4.63 20.80
N ALA A 220 -0.06 -5.00 22.08
CA ALA A 220 -1.26 -5.58 22.69
C ALA A 220 -2.43 -4.60 22.69
N LYS A 221 -2.19 -3.32 23.02
CA LYS A 221 -3.20 -2.25 22.97
C LYS A 221 -3.69 -2.02 21.55
N GLU A 222 -2.81 -2.02 20.56
CA GLU A 222 -3.19 -1.89 19.15
C GLU A 222 -4.06 -3.06 18.68
N ARG A 223 -3.71 -4.30 19.06
CA ARG A 223 -4.53 -5.49 18.76
C ARG A 223 -5.89 -5.41 19.44
N GLN A 224 -5.95 -4.99 20.70
CA GLN A 224 -7.21 -4.80 21.42
C GLN A 224 -8.08 -3.73 20.74
N ALA A 225 -7.50 -2.60 20.35
CA ALA A 225 -8.21 -1.55 19.63
C ALA A 225 -8.76 -2.07 18.28
N GLN A 226 -7.99 -2.87 17.54
CA GLN A 226 -8.45 -3.49 16.30
C GLN A 226 -9.63 -4.44 16.52
N VAL A 227 -9.60 -5.25 17.57
CA VAL A 227 -10.71 -6.15 17.93
C VAL A 227 -11.97 -5.34 18.29
N LEU A 228 -11.83 -4.25 19.05
CA LEU A 228 -12.96 -3.38 19.39
C LEU A 228 -13.55 -2.69 18.15
N ILE A 229 -12.72 -2.22 17.22
CA ILE A 229 -13.19 -1.65 15.95
C ILE A 229 -13.93 -2.69 15.11
N ALA A 230 -13.43 -3.92 15.06
CA ALA A 230 -14.09 -5.02 14.34
C ALA A 230 -15.48 -5.33 14.95
N ARG A 231 -15.57 -5.46 16.28
CA ARG A 231 -16.85 -5.66 16.98
C ARG A 231 -17.82 -4.50 16.79
N ALA A 232 -17.34 -3.26 16.85
CA ALA A 232 -18.17 -2.09 16.61
C ALA A 232 -18.75 -2.05 15.18
N ARG A 233 -18.00 -2.52 14.18
CA ARG A 233 -18.50 -2.65 12.79
C ARG A 233 -19.59 -3.71 12.68
N GLN A 234 -19.41 -4.87 13.34
CA GLN A 234 -20.42 -5.93 13.38
C GLN A 234 -21.73 -5.43 13.99
N HIS A 235 -21.69 -4.80 15.18
CA HIS A 235 -22.90 -4.25 15.80
C HIS A 235 -23.58 -3.17 14.96
N ARG A 236 -22.81 -2.29 14.29
CA ARG A 236 -23.37 -1.29 13.37
C ARG A 236 -24.04 -1.94 12.16
N ALA A 237 -23.45 -3.00 11.60
CA ALA A 237 -24.02 -3.75 10.49
C ALA A 237 -25.32 -4.46 10.90
N GLU A 238 -25.33 -5.14 12.04
CA GLU A 238 -26.53 -5.78 12.58
C GLU A 238 -27.65 -4.77 12.88
N ALA A 239 -27.33 -3.67 13.54
CA ALA A 239 -28.29 -2.61 13.83
C ALA A 239 -28.85 -2.00 12.53
N PHE A 240 -28.01 -1.83 11.51
CA PHE A 240 -28.44 -1.36 10.19
C PHE A 240 -29.41 -2.35 9.53
N VAL A 241 -29.08 -3.64 9.47
CA VAL A 241 -29.94 -4.66 8.85
C VAL A 241 -31.27 -4.77 9.62
N ARG A 242 -31.23 -4.79 10.96
CA ARG A 242 -32.45 -4.82 11.78
C ARG A 242 -33.33 -3.59 11.55
N ARG A 243 -32.76 -2.38 11.50
CA ARG A 243 -33.54 -1.15 11.21
C ARG A 243 -34.11 -1.18 9.80
N ALA A 244 -33.35 -1.64 8.82
CA ALA A 244 -33.81 -1.71 7.45
C ALA A 244 -34.97 -2.71 7.29
N LEU A 245 -34.88 -3.88 7.95
CA LEU A 245 -35.94 -4.88 7.95
C LEU A 245 -37.23 -4.41 8.64
N ARG A 246 -37.13 -3.51 9.64
CA ARG A 246 -38.32 -2.88 10.26
C ARG A 246 -39.06 -1.91 9.34
N GLN A 247 -38.37 -1.30 8.38
CA GLN A 247 -38.98 -0.27 7.51
C GLN A 247 -39.74 -0.85 6.32
N VAL A 248 -39.44 -2.08 5.92
CA VAL A 248 -40.13 -2.70 4.80
C VAL A 248 -41.51 -3.17 5.32
N PRO A 249 -42.63 -3.00 4.60
CA PRO A 249 -43.98 -3.30 5.10
C PRO A 249 -44.20 -4.80 5.36
N ALA A 250 -44.76 -5.18 6.51
CA ALA A 250 -44.95 -6.58 6.90
C ALA A 250 -45.97 -7.28 5.98
N GLY A 251 -45.50 -7.94 4.93
CA GLY A 251 -46.27 -8.91 4.16
C GLY A 251 -46.00 -10.32 4.66
N ALA A 252 -47.00 -11.21 4.64
CA ALA A 252 -46.91 -12.59 5.13
C ALA A 252 -45.77 -13.41 4.48
N GLU A 253 -45.30 -13.02 3.30
CA GLU A 253 -44.16 -13.66 2.62
C GLU A 253 -42.78 -13.28 3.20
N ARG A 254 -42.67 -12.38 4.19
CA ARG A 254 -41.36 -11.98 4.70
C ARG A 254 -40.69 -13.00 5.59
N GLU A 255 -41.44 -13.55 6.53
CA GLU A 255 -40.89 -14.41 7.57
C GLU A 255 -40.51 -15.79 7.03
N ALA A 256 -41.23 -16.28 6.02
CA ALA A 256 -40.95 -17.56 5.39
C ALA A 256 -39.63 -17.58 4.58
N TRP A 257 -39.13 -16.41 4.13
CA TRP A 257 -38.01 -16.35 3.18
C TRP A 257 -36.72 -15.76 3.75
N LEU A 258 -36.81 -14.96 4.82
CA LEU A 258 -35.66 -14.28 5.45
C LEU A 258 -35.36 -14.93 6.81
N GLY A 259 -34.88 -16.19 6.77
CA GLY A 259 -34.46 -16.88 7.98
C GLY A 259 -33.43 -16.08 8.79
N PRO A 260 -33.34 -16.29 10.13
CA PRO A 260 -32.42 -15.55 11.00
C PRO A 260 -30.95 -15.69 10.56
N GLU A 261 -30.60 -16.84 9.97
CA GLU A 261 -29.28 -17.10 9.38
C GLU A 261 -28.96 -16.16 8.21
N ALA A 262 -29.91 -15.89 7.32
CA ALA A 262 -29.68 -14.99 6.18
C ALA A 262 -29.40 -13.55 6.66
N VAL A 263 -30.06 -13.12 7.73
CA VAL A 263 -29.82 -11.82 8.38
C VAL A 263 -28.42 -11.77 8.99
N HIS A 264 -28.01 -12.83 9.70
CA HIS A 264 -26.68 -12.90 10.30
C HIS A 264 -25.58 -12.95 9.23
N GLN A 265 -25.76 -13.71 8.15
CA GLN A 265 -24.86 -13.73 6.99
C GLN A 265 -24.74 -12.37 6.31
N ALA A 266 -25.86 -11.65 6.12
CA ALA A 266 -25.84 -10.31 5.53
C ALA A 266 -25.13 -9.29 6.42
N ALA A 267 -25.34 -9.35 7.74
CA ALA A 267 -24.63 -8.51 8.70
C ALA A 267 -23.12 -8.83 8.74
N GLY A 268 -22.77 -10.11 8.73
CA GLY A 268 -21.38 -10.58 8.64
C GLY A 268 -20.69 -10.06 7.40
N TRP A 269 -21.32 -10.20 6.23
CA TRP A 269 -20.78 -9.69 4.96
C TRP A 269 -20.62 -8.17 4.95
N LEU A 270 -21.58 -7.42 5.51
CA LEU A 270 -21.47 -5.97 5.65
C LEU A 270 -20.38 -5.52 6.63
N SER A 271 -20.04 -6.35 7.62
CA SER A 271 -19.00 -6.03 8.62
C SER A 271 -17.58 -6.07 8.05
N LEU A 272 -17.37 -6.86 6.98
CA LEU A 272 -16.11 -6.94 6.25
C LEU A 272 -15.78 -5.61 5.57
N SER A 273 -14.48 -5.28 5.48
CA SER A 273 -14.04 -4.10 4.75
C SER A 273 -14.32 -4.26 3.26
N ARG A 274 -14.52 -3.15 2.55
CA ARG A 274 -14.89 -3.17 1.12
C ARG A 274 -13.89 -3.97 0.26
N ALA A 275 -12.60 -3.96 0.62
CA ALA A 275 -11.56 -4.70 -0.08
C ALA A 275 -11.59 -6.21 0.19
N GLU A 276 -12.17 -6.64 1.31
CA GLU A 276 -12.28 -8.05 1.72
C GLU A 276 -13.63 -8.67 1.33
N ARG A 277 -14.57 -7.87 0.81
CA ARG A 277 -15.88 -8.37 0.41
C ARG A 277 -15.79 -9.17 -0.87
N GLU A 278 -15.94 -10.47 -0.73
CA GLU A 278 -16.17 -11.38 -1.84
C GLU A 278 -17.60 -11.26 -2.39
N ARG A 279 -17.86 -11.95 -3.49
CA ARG A 279 -19.18 -11.99 -4.13
C ARG A 279 -20.23 -12.42 -3.09
N PRO A 280 -21.28 -11.61 -2.85
CA PRO A 280 -22.28 -11.93 -1.84
C PRO A 280 -23.05 -13.19 -2.22
N ALA A 281 -23.41 -14.00 -1.23
CA ALA A 281 -24.35 -15.09 -1.42
C ALA A 281 -25.73 -14.56 -1.85
N ARG A 282 -26.51 -15.39 -2.54
CA ARG A 282 -27.86 -15.01 -3.02
C ARG A 282 -28.76 -14.52 -1.89
N ASP A 283 -28.67 -15.13 -0.72
CA ASP A 283 -29.48 -14.75 0.45
C ASP A 283 -29.09 -13.38 1.00
N VAL A 284 -27.79 -13.05 1.00
CA VAL A 284 -27.30 -11.70 1.36
C VAL A 284 -27.85 -10.65 0.40
N VAL A 285 -27.83 -10.93 -0.91
CA VAL A 285 -28.39 -10.02 -1.92
C VAL A 285 -29.89 -9.84 -1.72
N ARG A 286 -30.64 -10.91 -1.41
CA ARG A 286 -32.08 -10.84 -1.13
C ARG A 286 -32.40 -10.03 0.12
N VAL A 287 -31.67 -10.25 1.22
CA VAL A 287 -31.81 -9.49 2.47
C VAL A 287 -31.55 -8.00 2.23
N LEU A 288 -30.49 -7.67 1.46
CA LEU A 288 -30.16 -6.28 1.14
C LEU A 288 -31.19 -5.65 0.19
N ALA A 289 -31.67 -6.39 -0.81
CA ALA A 289 -32.73 -5.93 -1.70
C ALA A 289 -34.03 -5.65 -0.93
N ALA A 290 -34.42 -6.53 0.01
CA ALA A 290 -35.55 -6.32 0.91
C ALA A 290 -35.37 -5.08 1.80
N ALA A 291 -34.13 -4.78 2.19
CA ALA A 291 -33.72 -3.57 2.89
C ALA A 291 -33.67 -2.31 1.99
N GLY A 292 -34.12 -2.38 0.73
CA GLY A 292 -34.09 -1.26 -0.22
C GLY A 292 -32.67 -0.90 -0.67
N ARG A 293 -31.76 -1.87 -0.69
CA ARG A 293 -30.36 -1.70 -1.05
C ARG A 293 -29.99 -2.61 -2.21
N GLU A 294 -29.26 -2.08 -3.18
CA GLU A 294 -28.73 -2.83 -4.30
C GLU A 294 -27.24 -3.10 -4.09
N VAL A 295 -26.83 -4.35 -4.33
CA VAL A 295 -25.42 -4.74 -4.31
C VAL A 295 -24.87 -4.62 -5.72
N TYR A 296 -23.76 -3.92 -5.89
CA TYR A 296 -23.15 -3.69 -7.20
C TYR A 296 -21.63 -3.89 -7.12
N LEU A 297 -21.05 -4.31 -8.24
CA LEU A 297 -19.61 -4.35 -8.41
C LEU A 297 -19.13 -2.94 -8.78
N ALA A 298 -18.31 -2.33 -7.95
CA ALA A 298 -17.76 -1.02 -8.23
C ALA A 298 -16.59 -1.09 -9.22
N ALA A 299 -16.20 0.06 -9.79
CA ALA A 299 -15.14 0.17 -10.78
C ALA A 299 -13.76 -0.31 -10.28
N ASP A 300 -13.55 -0.37 -8.96
CA ASP A 300 -12.35 -0.91 -8.33
C ASP A 300 -12.40 -2.44 -8.15
N GLY A 301 -13.42 -3.12 -8.68
CA GLY A 301 -13.62 -4.57 -8.56
C GLY A 301 -14.15 -5.02 -7.20
N SER A 302 -14.47 -4.08 -6.30
CA SER A 302 -15.00 -4.39 -4.98
C SER A 302 -16.53 -4.37 -4.96
N TRP A 303 -17.13 -5.23 -4.13
CA TRP A 303 -18.58 -5.24 -3.95
C TRP A 303 -19.03 -4.15 -2.97
N ALA A 304 -19.93 -3.30 -3.44
CA ALA A 304 -20.47 -2.17 -2.70
C ALA A 304 -22.00 -2.23 -2.65
N VAL A 305 -22.58 -1.46 -1.73
CA VAL A 305 -24.03 -1.41 -1.52
C VAL A 305 -24.49 0.03 -1.68
N ARG A 306 -25.52 0.26 -2.50
CA ARG A 306 -26.15 1.59 -2.69
C ARG A 306 -27.62 1.55 -2.28
N PRO A 307 -28.20 2.66 -1.82
CA PRO A 307 -29.66 2.77 -1.75
C PRO A 307 -30.24 2.52 -3.14
N VAL A 308 -31.26 1.68 -3.23
CA VAL A 308 -32.09 1.62 -4.44
C VAL A 308 -32.73 2.98 -4.53
N SER A 309 -32.33 3.77 -5.51
CA SER A 309 -33.03 5.01 -5.84
C SER A 309 -34.46 4.61 -6.17
N ARG A 310 -35.36 4.77 -5.21
CA ARG A 310 -36.79 4.59 -5.45
C ARG A 310 -37.07 5.51 -6.64
N PRO A 311 -37.49 4.98 -7.80
CA PRO A 311 -37.76 5.84 -8.95
C PRO A 311 -38.70 6.90 -8.42
N ALA A 312 -38.22 8.15 -8.39
CA ALA A 312 -38.90 9.27 -7.74
C ALA A 312 -40.35 9.13 -8.17
N ALA A 313 -41.21 8.76 -7.21
CA ALA A 313 -42.56 8.31 -7.50
C ALA A 313 -43.11 9.39 -8.42
N ARG A 314 -43.27 9.06 -9.71
CA ARG A 314 -43.58 10.04 -10.75
C ARG A 314 -44.73 10.83 -10.18
N THR A 315 -44.43 12.04 -9.72
CA THR A 315 -45.37 12.85 -8.98
C THR A 315 -46.53 12.98 -9.94
N ARG A 316 -47.66 12.39 -9.54
CA ARG A 316 -48.84 12.25 -10.39
C ARG A 316 -49.40 13.61 -10.79
N ASP A 317 -48.82 14.69 -10.25
CA ASP A 317 -49.02 16.09 -10.58
C ASP A 317 -48.61 16.46 -12.02
N ALA A 318 -47.92 15.58 -12.76
CA ALA A 318 -47.81 15.70 -14.22
C ALA A 318 -49.13 15.35 -14.97
N ALA A 319 -50.25 15.16 -14.27
CA ALA A 319 -51.58 15.15 -14.88
C ALA A 319 -52.00 16.51 -15.45
N GLY A 320 -51.27 17.59 -15.15
CA GLY A 320 -51.43 18.91 -15.78
C GLY A 320 -50.67 19.10 -17.11
N ALA A 321 -50.03 18.06 -17.67
CA ALA A 321 -49.40 18.18 -18.99
C ALA A 321 -50.47 18.32 -20.08
N THR A 322 -50.59 19.53 -20.62
CA THR A 322 -51.43 19.93 -21.75
C THR A 322 -51.35 18.90 -22.88
N PRO A 323 -52.48 18.62 -23.58
CA PRO A 323 -52.55 17.60 -24.64
C PRO A 323 -51.53 17.80 -25.78
N ALA A 324 -51.00 19.02 -25.96
CA ALA A 324 -49.93 19.33 -26.92
C ALA A 324 -48.60 18.61 -26.59
N ALA A 325 -48.21 18.52 -25.32
CA ALA A 325 -46.97 17.86 -24.91
C ALA A 325 -47.01 16.33 -25.12
N ARG A 326 -48.19 15.71 -25.05
CA ARG A 326 -48.38 14.28 -25.36
C ARG A 326 -48.17 13.95 -26.84
N ARG A 327 -48.42 14.90 -27.77
CA ARG A 327 -48.16 14.67 -29.21
C ARG A 327 -46.67 14.70 -29.53
N GLN A 328 -45.90 15.62 -28.94
CA GLN A 328 -44.45 15.67 -29.14
C GLN A 328 -43.72 14.47 -28.53
N ALA A 329 -44.14 13.99 -27.37
CA ALA A 329 -43.53 12.79 -26.76
C ALA A 329 -43.81 11.49 -27.55
N ARG A 330 -44.96 11.39 -28.26
CA ARG A 330 -45.24 10.26 -29.15
C ARG A 330 -44.41 10.29 -30.44
N ALA A 331 -44.06 11.47 -30.95
CA ALA A 331 -43.18 11.58 -32.12
C ALA A 331 -41.72 11.21 -31.80
N ALA A 332 -41.26 11.46 -30.57
CA ALA A 332 -39.88 11.18 -30.16
C ALA A 332 -39.61 9.72 -29.71
N GLY A 333 -40.66 8.92 -29.45
CA GLY A 333 -40.54 7.54 -28.96
C GLY A 333 -40.15 6.49 -30.00
N ALA A 334 -40.02 6.86 -31.29
CA ALA A 334 -39.73 5.93 -32.37
C ALA A 334 -38.23 5.59 -32.54
N ALA A 335 -37.34 6.19 -31.75
CA ALA A 335 -35.89 6.13 -31.98
C ALA A 335 -35.05 5.76 -30.74
N LEU A 336 -35.53 4.84 -29.89
CA LEU A 336 -34.70 4.32 -28.79
C LEU A 336 -34.41 2.82 -28.94
N PRO A 337 -33.12 2.41 -28.82
CA PRO A 337 -32.71 1.02 -29.03
C PRO A 337 -33.19 0.11 -27.89
N LYS A 338 -33.65 -1.07 -28.31
CA LYS A 338 -34.18 -2.16 -27.49
C LYS A 338 -33.07 -2.75 -26.61
N VAL A 339 -33.14 -2.51 -25.30
CA VAL A 339 -32.25 -3.16 -24.32
C VAL A 339 -32.76 -4.58 -24.07
N VAL A 340 -31.99 -5.57 -24.50
CA VAL A 340 -32.20 -6.99 -24.21
C VAL A 340 -31.45 -7.32 -22.92
N ASN A 341 -32.19 -7.67 -21.86
CA ASN A 341 -31.62 -8.27 -20.66
C ASN A 341 -31.43 -9.77 -20.90
N GLY A 342 -30.22 -10.27 -20.66
CA GLY A 342 -29.87 -11.68 -20.54
C GLY A 342 -29.41 -12.03 -19.14
#